data_AF-A0A2Z6RFG6-F1
#
_entry.id   AF-A0A2Z6RFG6-F1
#
_cell.length_a   1.000
_cell.length_b   1.000
_cell.length_c   1.000
_cell.angle_alpha   90.00
_cell.angle_beta   90.00
_cell.angle_gamma   90.00
#
_symmetry.space_group_name_H-M   'P 1'
#
loop_
_entity.id
_entity.type
_entity.pdbx_description
1 polymer ?
#
loop_
_entity_poly.entity_id
_entity_poly.type
_entity_poly.pdbx_seq_one_letter_code
_entity_poly.pdbx_strand_id
1 'polypeptide(L)' 'MSTQSQLPEAKPTFQQVEQALINVIKAGIYYRKPKDGKFMQSYKERVKKLRQAEDPDEFILENAKRLFPTKDKYRSIE' A
#
# COMPACT_ATOMS: atom_id res chain seq x y z
N MET A 1 -6.48 -1.95 26.14
CA MET A 1 -5.67 -0.83 25.62
C MET A 1 -5.78 -0.88 24.11
N SER A 2 -6.81 -0.25 23.56
CA SER A 2 -7.06 -0.24 22.13
C SER A 2 -6.09 0.75 21.49
N THR A 3 -5.06 0.26 20.80
CA THR A 3 -4.21 1.10 19.95
C THR A 3 -5.06 1.54 18.77
N GLN A 4 -5.88 2.58 18.98
CA GLN A 4 -6.38 3.39 17.90
C GLN A 4 -5.14 4.06 17.33
N SER A 5 -4.57 3.46 16.29
CA SER A 5 -3.52 4.07 15.50
C SER A 5 -4.06 5.43 15.08
N GLN A 6 -3.48 6.50 15.63
CA GLN A 6 -3.73 7.85 15.16
C GLN A 6 -3.39 7.83 13.67
N LEU A 7 -4.42 7.73 12.82
CA LEU A 7 -4.23 7.96 11.41
C LEU A 7 -3.70 9.39 11.31
N PRO A 8 -2.57 9.63 10.63
CA PRO A 8 -2.12 10.99 10.42
C PRO A 8 -3.28 11.81 9.83
N GLU A 9 -3.47 13.03 10.33
CA GLU A 9 -4.55 13.93 9.86
C GLU A 9 -4.46 14.18 8.34
N ALA A 10 -3.28 13.99 7.76
CA ALA A 10 -3.02 14.08 6.33
C ALA A 10 -3.05 12.71 5.63
N LYS A 11 -3.64 12.69 4.42
CA LYS A 11 -3.56 11.54 3.51
C LYS A 11 -2.09 11.20 3.23
N PRO A 12 -1.69 9.92 3.28
CA PRO A 12 -0.31 9.56 2.98
C PRO A 12 0.02 9.89 1.53
N THR A 13 1.22 10.41 1.28
CA THR A 13 1.66 10.68 -0.08
C THR A 13 2.03 9.39 -0.80
N PHE A 14 2.01 9.42 -2.13
CA PHE A 14 2.55 8.35 -2.97
C PHE A 14 3.91 7.79 -2.49
N GLN A 15 4.86 8.66 -2.16
CA GLN A 15 6.21 8.24 -1.74
C GLN A 15 6.18 7.48 -0.42
N GLN A 16 5.29 7.86 0.51
CA GLN A 16 5.13 7.17 1.79
C GLN A 16 4.55 5.76 1.58
N VAL A 17 3.58 5.61 0.67
CA VAL A 17 3.00 4.31 0.32
C VAL A 17 4.02 3.43 -0.42
N GLU A 18 4.78 4.00 -1.34
CA GLU A 18 5.86 3.29 -2.04
C GLU A 18 6.90 2.76 -1.05
N GLN A 19 7.35 3.62 -0.13
CA GLN A 19 8.33 3.24 0.90
C GLN A 19 7.80 2.13 1.81
N ALA A 20 6.51 2.16 2.16
CA ALA A 20 5.86 1.10 2.93
C ALA A 20 5.88 -0.24 2.16
N LEU A 21 5.57 -0.24 0.86
CA LEU A 21 5.65 -1.45 0.02
C LEU A 21 7.08 -2.00 -0.03
N ILE A 22 8.09 -1.12 -0.19
CA ILE A 22 9.50 -1.50 -0.17
C ILE A 22 9.89 -2.10 1.19
N ASN A 23 9.41 -1.52 2.30
CA ASN A 23 9.68 -2.04 3.64
C ASN A 23 9.11 -3.44 3.84
N VAL A 24 7.95 -3.75 3.26
CA VAL A 24 7.39 -5.12 3.28
C VAL A 24 8.27 -6.09 2.50
N ILE A 25 8.82 -5.69 1.35
CA ILE A 25 9.77 -6.50 0.57
C ILE A 25 11.05 -6.76 1.38
N LYS A 26 11.61 -5.72 2.01
CA LYS A 26 12.79 -5.83 2.89
C LYS A 26 12.53 -6.79 4.06
N ALA A 27 11.37 -6.68 4.71
CA ALA A 27 10.95 -7.60 5.76
C ALA A 27 10.81 -9.04 5.24
N GLY A 28 10.25 -9.23 4.04
CA GLY A 28 10.17 -10.54 3.40
C GLY A 28 11.54 -11.18 3.20
N ILE A 29 12.55 -10.40 2.79
CA ILE A 29 13.95 -10.85 2.68
C ILE A 29 14.49 -11.22 4.06
N TYR A 30 14.30 -10.36 5.07
CA TYR A 30 14.75 -10.59 6.44
C TYR A 30 14.20 -11.91 7.02
N TYR A 31 12.91 -12.18 6.78
CA TYR A 31 12.24 -13.42 7.19
C TYR A 31 12.42 -14.59 6.21
N ARG A 32 13.41 -14.51 5.29
CA ARG A 32 13.77 -15.56 4.33
C ARG A 32 12.60 -16.08 3.49
N LYS A 33 11.64 -15.19 3.13
CA LYS A 33 10.58 -15.56 2.18
C LYS A 33 11.18 -15.89 0.81
N PRO A 34 10.64 -16.89 0.09
CA PRO A 34 11.13 -17.23 -1.25
C PRO A 34 11.06 -16.01 -2.18
N LYS A 35 12.17 -15.67 -2.85
CA LYS A 35 12.28 -14.48 -3.72
C LYS A 35 11.26 -14.48 -4.87
N ASP A 36 10.93 -15.67 -5.35
CA ASP A 36 9.95 -15.94 -6.41
C ASP A 36 8.62 -16.45 -5.86
N GLY A 37 8.46 -16.46 -4.54
CA GLY A 37 7.19 -16.76 -3.91
C GLY A 37 6.16 -15.69 -4.20
N LYS A 38 4.88 -16.11 -4.27
CA LYS A 38 3.73 -15.22 -4.53
C LYS A 38 3.73 -13.97 -3.66
N PHE A 39 4.15 -14.08 -2.40
CA PHE A 39 4.31 -12.93 -1.50
C PHE A 39 5.27 -11.88 -2.08
N MET A 40 6.52 -12.25 -2.34
CA MET A 40 7.55 -11.32 -2.83
C MET A 40 7.18 -10.73 -4.19
N GLN A 41 6.69 -11.57 -5.10
CA GLN A 41 6.27 -11.13 -6.43
C GLN A 41 5.12 -10.13 -6.36
N SER A 42 4.10 -10.38 -5.53
CA SER A 42 2.94 -9.48 -5.41
C SER A 42 3.31 -8.07 -4.95
N TYR A 43 4.25 -7.93 -4.00
CA TYR A 43 4.69 -6.61 -3.54
C TYR A 43 5.61 -5.91 -4.55
N LYS A 44 6.49 -6.66 -5.22
CA LYS A 44 7.32 -6.11 -6.32
C LYS A 44 6.47 -5.58 -7.46
N GLU A 45 5.43 -6.31 -7.86
CA GLU A 45 4.48 -5.88 -8.89
C GLU A 45 3.71 -4.62 -8.47
N ARG A 46 3.29 -4.52 -7.21
CA ARG A 46 2.63 -3.31 -6.69
C ARG A 46 3.55 -2.08 -6.81
N VAL A 47 4.82 -2.19 -6.39
CA VAL A 47 5.80 -1.10 -6.55
C VAL A 47 5.99 -0.74 -8.01
N LYS A 48 6.13 -1.74 -8.90
CA LYS A 48 6.28 -1.52 -10.33
C LYS A 48 5.08 -0.75 -10.92
N LYS A 49 3.85 -1.22 -10.67
CA LYS A 49 2.63 -0.60 -11.17
C LYS A 49 2.46 0.82 -10.62
N LEU A 50 2.76 1.00 -9.34
CA LEU A 50 2.71 2.29 -8.66
C LEU A 50 3.62 3.32 -9.34
N ARG A 51 4.87 2.96 -9.67
CA ARG A 51 5.82 3.83 -10.40
C ARG A 51 5.44 4.10 -11.86
N GLN A 52 4.61 3.25 -12.45
CA GLN A 52 4.19 3.32 -13.85
C GLN A 52 2.81 3.98 -14.01
N ALA A 53 2.14 4.32 -12.91
CA ALA A 53 0.86 5.00 -12.93
C ALA A 53 1.03 6.43 -13.45
N GLU A 54 0.09 6.87 -14.29
CA GLU A 54 0.00 8.24 -14.78
C GLU A 54 -0.31 9.22 -13.63
N ASP A 55 -1.30 8.86 -12.81
CA ASP A 55 -1.57 9.48 -11.51
C ASP A 55 -1.34 8.45 -10.38
N PRO A 56 -0.21 8.55 -9.67
CA PRO A 56 0.10 7.59 -8.62
C PRO A 56 -0.77 7.70 -7.37
N ASP A 57 -1.31 8.88 -7.06
CA ASP A 57 -2.18 9.09 -5.91
C ASP A 57 -3.58 8.51 -6.20
N GLU A 58 -4.11 8.70 -7.41
CA GLU A 58 -5.36 8.05 -7.86
C GLU A 58 -5.19 6.52 -7.90
N PHE A 59 -4.05 6.02 -8.41
CA PHE A 59 -3.77 4.58 -8.42
C PHE A 59 -3.79 3.97 -7.01
N ILE A 60 -3.25 4.67 -6.01
CA ILE A 60 -3.30 4.24 -4.60
C ILE A 60 -4.74 4.18 -4.11
N LEU A 61 -5.53 5.23 -4.39
CA LEU A 61 -6.91 5.33 -3.97
C LEU A 61 -7.75 4.18 -4.54
N GLU A 62 -7.66 3.91 -5.84
CA GLU A 62 -8.40 2.84 -6.50
C GLU A 62 -7.98 1.46 -5.99
N ASN A 63 -6.68 1.25 -5.75
CA ASN A 63 -6.23 -0.01 -5.13
C ASN A 63 -6.73 -0.16 -3.69
N ALA A 64 -6.78 0.92 -2.91
CA ALA A 64 -7.30 0.88 -1.55
C ALA A 64 -8.79 0.53 -1.53
N LYS A 65 -9.60 1.17 -2.37
CA LYS A 65 -11.04 0.86 -2.55
C LYS A 65 -11.25 -0.62 -2.90
N ARG A 66 -10.42 -1.18 -3.79
CA ARG A 66 -10.51 -2.59 -4.20
C ARG A 66 -10.11 -3.57 -3.10
N LEU A 67 -9.06 -3.26 -2.32
CA LEU A 67 -8.53 -4.15 -1.29
C LEU A 67 -9.34 -4.10 0.01
N PHE A 68 -9.93 -2.94 0.32
CA PHE A 68 -10.72 -2.72 1.52
C PHE A 68 -12.09 -2.16 1.13
N PRO A 69 -13.00 -2.96 0.55
CA PRO A 69 -14.27 -2.50 -0.02
C PRO A 69 -15.30 -2.00 1.01
N THR A 70 -14.90 -1.72 2.26
CA THR A 70 -15.75 -1.07 3.26
C THR A 70 -16.10 0.34 2.82
N LYS A 71 -17.30 0.47 2.24
CA LYS A 71 -17.88 1.67 1.61
C LYS A 71 -17.84 2.92 2.49
N ASP A 72 -17.83 2.76 3.82
CA ASP A 72 -17.94 3.88 4.76
C ASP A 72 -16.64 4.66 4.96
N LYS A 73 -15.47 4.09 4.65
CA LYS A 73 -14.17 4.79 4.84
C LYS A 73 -13.78 5.73 3.71
N TYR A 74 -14.44 5.62 2.55
CA TYR A 74 -14.09 6.35 1.33
C TYR A 74 -15.15 7.37 0.88
N ARG A 75 -16.31 7.42 1.57
CA ARG A 75 -17.42 8.35 1.28
C ARG A 75 -17.18 9.80 1.74
N SER A 76 -16.20 10.06 2.59
CA SER A 76 -15.92 11.40 3.12
C SER A 76 -15.00 12.24 2.23
N ILE A 77 -14.84 11.87 0.96
CA ILE A 77 -14.09 12.64 -0.04
C ILE A 77 -15.10 13.10 -1.11
N GLU A 78 -16.09 13.88 -0.69
CA GLU A 78 -16.94 14.73 -1.53
C GLU A 78 -17.01 16.13 -0.90
#